data_AF-A0A084VBA0-F1
#
_entry.id   AF-A0A084VBA0-F1
#
_cell.length_a   1.000
_cell.length_b   1.000
_cell.length_c   1.000
_cell.angle_alpha   90.00
_cell.angle_beta   90.00
_cell.angle_gamma   90.00
#
_symmetry.space_group_name_H-M   'P 1'
#
loop_
_entity.id
_entity.type
_entity.pdbx_description
1 polymer ?
#
loop_
_entity_poly.entity_id
_entity_poly.type
_entity_poly.pdbx_seq_one_letter_code
_entity_poly.pdbx_strand_id
1 'polypeptide(L)'
;MTDGRKAYRGLSAAGFNHSVVNHSLNFVDPTDSSVHTQTIEGQWGLLKWFLKTEGMNRTKHTVEYLTEYIFRQVHRGTVFPEILNLIAVATREGAELALDRVRKDA
;
A
#
# COMPACT_ATOMS: atom_id res chain seq x y z
N MET A 1 1.75 -16.49 -2.26
CA MET A 1 3.05 -17.19 -2.33
C MET A 1 4.01 -16.62 -1.30
N THR A 2 4.98 -17.41 -0.82
CA THR A 2 5.99 -16.94 0.15
C THR A 2 7.39 -17.49 -0.18
N ASP A 3 8.40 -16.93 0.48
CA ASP A 3 9.82 -17.29 0.40
C ASP A 3 10.21 -18.57 1.18
N GLY A 4 9.23 -19.32 1.70
CA GLY A 4 9.46 -20.57 2.43
C GLY A 4 9.69 -20.42 3.93
N ARG A 5 9.45 -19.23 4.51
CA ARG A 5 9.52 -19.02 5.96
C ARG A 5 8.61 -19.99 6.73
N LYS A 6 9.13 -20.59 7.80
CA LYS A 6 8.44 -21.65 8.59
C LYS A 6 7.04 -21.25 9.07
N ALA A 7 6.83 -19.97 9.39
CA ALA A 7 5.54 -19.44 9.84
C ALA A 7 4.40 -19.63 8.82
N TYR A 8 4.72 -19.72 7.53
CA TYR A 8 3.73 -19.80 6.45
C TYR A 8 3.45 -21.23 5.96
N ARG A 9 4.12 -22.25 6.51
CA ARG A 9 3.95 -23.65 6.09
C ARG A 9 2.52 -24.19 6.29
N GLY A 10 1.77 -23.62 7.23
CA GLY A 10 0.41 -24.03 7.53
C GLY A 10 -0.68 -23.42 6.63
N LEU A 11 -0.34 -22.48 5.74
CA LEU A 11 -1.35 -21.74 4.97
C LEU A 11 -2.20 -22.65 4.07
N SER A 12 -1.59 -23.65 3.43
CA SER A 12 -2.33 -24.63 2.62
C SER A 12 -3.32 -25.44 3.47
N ALA A 13 -2.91 -25.84 4.68
CA ALA A 13 -3.78 -26.56 5.61
C ALA A 13 -4.90 -25.68 6.19
N ALA A 14 -4.68 -24.37 6.25
CA ALA A 14 -5.70 -23.38 6.65
C ALA A 14 -6.66 -22.99 5.49
N GLY A 15 -6.56 -23.66 4.33
CA GLY A 15 -7.47 -23.45 3.20
C GLY A 15 -7.04 -22.37 2.20
N PHE A 16 -5.82 -21.82 2.32
CA PHE A 16 -5.30 -20.84 1.37
C PHE A 16 -4.61 -21.54 0.19
N ASN A 17 -4.85 -21.06 -1.04
CA ASN A 17 -4.04 -21.45 -2.18
C ASN A 17 -2.65 -20.81 -2.07
N HIS A 18 -1.66 -21.57 -1.60
CA HIS A 18 -0.37 -21.05 -1.18
C HIS A 18 0.80 -21.76 -1.88
N SER A 19 1.42 -21.05 -2.82
CA SER A 19 2.69 -21.45 -3.45
C SER A 19 3.91 -21.03 -2.62
N VAL A 20 5.03 -21.73 -2.75
CA VAL A 20 6.28 -21.43 -2.04
C VAL A 20 7.44 -21.43 -3.02
N VAL A 21 8.29 -20.40 -2.94
CA VAL A 21 9.57 -20.34 -3.68
C VAL A 21 10.71 -20.49 -2.70
N ASN A 22 11.55 -21.51 -2.92
CA ASN A 22 12.74 -21.74 -2.13
C ASN A 22 13.91 -20.89 -2.65
N HIS A 23 14.17 -19.76 -1.98
CA HIS A 23 15.24 -18.81 -2.34
C HIS A 23 16.67 -19.37 -2.18
N SER A 24 16.86 -20.51 -1.52
CA SER A 24 18.16 -21.21 -1.52
C SER A 24 18.43 -21.96 -2.83
N LEU A 25 17.39 -22.19 -3.65
CA LEU A 25 17.48 -22.92 -4.90
C LEU A 25 17.19 -22.00 -6.10
N ASN A 26 16.08 -21.26 -6.06
CA ASN A 26 15.62 -20.40 -7.16
C ASN A 26 14.96 -19.12 -6.64
N PHE A 27 15.09 -18.02 -7.38
CA PHE A 27 14.44 -16.72 -7.09
C PHE A 27 13.04 -16.57 -7.74
N VAL A 28 12.74 -17.44 -8.70
CA VAL A 28 11.47 -17.58 -9.41
C VAL A 28 11.22 -19.07 -9.51
N ASP A 29 9.97 -19.52 -9.40
CA ASP A 29 9.66 -20.94 -9.57
C ASP A 29 10.08 -21.41 -10.98
N PRO A 30 10.82 -22.53 -11.09
CA PRO A 30 11.32 -23.02 -12.38
C PRO A 30 10.22 -23.61 -13.28
N THR A 31 9.05 -23.94 -12.73
CA THR A 31 7.91 -24.51 -13.44
C THR A 31 6.83 -23.47 -13.77
N ASP A 32 6.72 -22.41 -12.97
CA ASP A 32 5.77 -21.31 -13.18
C ASP A 32 6.42 -19.95 -12.89
N SER A 33 6.77 -19.22 -13.95
CA SER A 33 7.44 -17.92 -13.83
C SER A 33 6.61 -16.83 -13.15
N SER A 34 5.30 -17.04 -12.95
CA SER A 34 4.44 -16.12 -12.22
C SER A 34 4.59 -16.24 -10.69
N VAL A 35 5.22 -17.32 -10.21
CA VAL A 35 5.41 -17.57 -8.78
C VAL A 35 6.79 -17.05 -8.35
N HIS A 36 6.80 -15.84 -7.76
CA HIS A 36 7.98 -15.21 -7.18
C HIS A 36 7.62 -14.09 -6.19
N THR A 37 8.52 -13.73 -5.27
CA THR A 37 8.32 -12.60 -4.32
C THR A 37 8.99 -11.29 -4.77
N GLN A 38 9.70 -11.29 -5.92
CA GLN A 38 10.49 -10.13 -6.36
C GLN A 38 9.68 -8.83 -6.51
N THR A 39 8.43 -8.89 -6.99
CA THR A 39 7.60 -7.69 -7.16
C THR A 39 7.37 -7.00 -5.82
N ILE A 40 6.95 -7.76 -4.81
CA ILE A 40 6.64 -7.19 -3.50
C ILE A 40 7.93 -6.71 -2.80
N GLU A 41 9.05 -7.44 -2.95
CA GLU A 41 10.36 -7.02 -2.44
C GLU A 41 10.86 -5.71 -3.07
N GLY A 42 10.72 -5.57 -4.38
CA GLY A 42 11.05 -4.34 -5.11
C GLY A 42 10.22 -3.15 -4.63
N GLN A 43 8.91 -3.35 -4.47
CA GLN A 43 8.01 -2.31 -3.93
C GLN A 43 8.41 -1.87 -2.51
N TRP A 44 8.75 -2.81 -1.63
CA TRP A 44 9.27 -2.48 -0.30
C TRP A 44 10.60 -1.72 -0.36
N GLY A 45 11.47 -2.05 -1.32
CA GLY A 45 12.70 -1.31 -1.59
C GLY A 45 12.44 0.15 -1.91
N LEU A 46 11.53 0.41 -2.85
CA LEU A 46 11.13 1.76 -3.25
C LEU A 46 10.48 2.55 -2.11
N LEU A 47 9.56 1.93 -1.36
CA LEU A 47 8.94 2.58 -0.19
C LEU A 47 9.98 2.95 0.86
N LYS A 48 10.91 2.04 1.21
CA LYS A 48 11.98 2.33 2.17
C LYS A 48 12.87 3.49 1.71
N TRP A 49 13.13 3.58 0.40
CA TRP A 49 13.89 4.67 -0.17
C TRP A 49 13.13 5.99 -0.06
N PHE A 50 11.86 6.02 -0.46
CA PHE A 50 10.96 7.18 -0.31
C PHE A 50 10.89 7.67 1.15
N LEU A 51 10.68 6.77 2.12
CA LEU A 51 10.67 7.11 3.54
C LEU A 51 11.99 7.74 4.01
N LYS A 52 13.12 7.30 3.45
CA LYS A 52 14.44 7.84 3.77
C LYS A 52 14.66 9.23 3.15
N THR A 53 14.25 9.43 1.90
CA THR A 53 14.48 10.69 1.18
C THR A 53 13.67 11.85 1.75
N GLU A 54 12.44 11.60 2.18
CA GLU A 54 11.57 12.66 2.73
C GLU A 54 11.76 12.89 4.24
N GLY A 55 12.75 12.25 4.87
CA GLY A 55 13.05 12.46 6.30
C GLY A 55 11.94 11.99 7.27
N MET A 56 11.13 11.03 6.84
CA MET A 56 9.94 10.58 7.58
C MET A 56 10.27 9.76 8.84
N ASN A 57 9.56 10.03 9.94
CA ASN A 57 9.73 9.30 11.20
C ASN A 57 8.96 7.97 11.19
N ARG A 58 9.71 6.88 11.01
CA ARG A 58 9.19 5.53 10.70
C ARG A 58 8.15 4.95 11.67
N THR A 59 7.99 5.50 12.88
CA THR A 59 7.19 4.87 13.95
C THR A 59 5.86 5.53 14.26
N LYS A 60 5.60 6.77 13.83
CA LYS A 60 4.40 7.51 14.27
C LYS A 60 3.28 7.61 13.24
N HIS A 61 3.62 7.59 11.94
CA HIS A 61 2.68 7.89 10.86
C HIS A 61 2.75 6.88 9.71
N THR A 62 2.91 5.59 10.04
CA THR A 62 3.15 4.54 9.04
C THR A 62 2.03 4.46 8.00
N VAL A 63 0.78 4.63 8.42
CA VAL A 63 -0.38 4.55 7.52
C VAL A 63 -0.42 5.75 6.60
N GLU A 64 -0.20 6.95 7.15
CA GLU A 64 -0.21 8.20 6.40
C GLU A 64 0.91 8.21 5.36
N TYR A 65 2.12 7.76 5.73
CA TYR A 65 3.24 7.68 4.79
C TYR A 65 3.05 6.61 3.71
N LEU A 66 2.46 5.46 4.06
CA LEU A 66 2.10 4.46 3.06
C LEU A 66 1.04 5.00 2.09
N THR A 67 0.05 5.71 2.63
CA THR A 67 -1.02 6.33 1.84
C THR A 67 -0.44 7.39 0.91
N GLU A 68 0.44 8.26 1.41
CA GLU A 68 1.13 9.27 0.60
C GLU A 68 1.99 8.61 -0.49
N TYR A 69 2.77 7.58 -0.15
CA TYR A 69 3.57 6.84 -1.13
C TYR A 69 2.68 6.30 -2.26
N ILE A 70 1.61 5.58 -1.91
CA ILE A 70 0.67 5.02 -2.89
C ILE A 70 0.03 6.14 -3.73
N PHE A 71 -0.41 7.22 -3.09
CA PHE A 71 -0.99 8.38 -3.78
C PHE A 71 -0.02 8.98 -4.81
N ARG A 72 1.24 9.20 -4.42
CA ARG A 72 2.29 9.69 -5.32
C ARG A 72 2.62 8.71 -6.44
N GLN A 73 2.49 7.39 -6.21
CA GLN A 73 2.67 6.38 -7.26
C GLN A 73 1.53 6.39 -8.29
N VAL A 74 0.28 6.53 -7.82
CA VAL A 74 -0.91 6.55 -8.69
C VAL A 74 -1.00 7.85 -9.49
N HIS A 75 -0.71 8.99 -8.86
CA HIS A 75 -0.83 10.32 -9.47
C HIS A 75 0.53 10.87 -9.92
N ARG A 76 1.44 10.00 -10.39
CA ARG A 76 2.76 10.42 -10.90
C ARG A 76 2.58 11.48 -12.00
N GLY A 77 3.18 12.65 -11.79
CA GLY A 77 3.09 13.79 -12.72
C GLY A 77 1.88 14.71 -12.51
N THR A 78 0.88 14.30 -11.71
CA THR A 78 -0.33 15.08 -11.42
C THR A 78 -0.63 15.24 -9.92
N VAL A 79 0.33 14.89 -9.06
CA VAL A 79 0.21 14.92 -7.59
C VAL A 79 -0.40 16.22 -7.07
N PHE A 80 0.12 17.37 -7.50
CA PHE A 80 -0.33 18.66 -6.98
C PHE A 80 -1.78 19.01 -7.39
N PRO A 81 -2.17 18.95 -8.68
CA PRO A 81 -3.58 19.07 -9.08
C PRO A 81 -4.52 18.14 -8.31
N GLU A 82 -4.10 16.90 -8.06
CA GLU A 82 -4.94 15.92 -7.38
C GLU A 82 -5.12 16.21 -5.89
N ILE A 83 -4.11 16.75 -5.23
CA ILE A 83 -4.26 17.27 -3.86
C ILE A 83 -5.28 18.41 -3.84
N LEU A 84 -5.24 19.33 -4.80
CA LEU A 84 -6.22 20.41 -4.89
C LEU A 84 -7.65 19.88 -5.10
N ASN A 85 -7.82 18.88 -5.97
CA ASN A 85 -9.10 18.21 -6.19
C ASN A 85 -9.63 17.57 -4.89
N LEU A 86 -8.78 16.85 -4.15
CA LEU A 86 -9.15 16.23 -2.87
C LEU A 86 -9.59 17.26 -1.84
N ILE A 87 -8.86 18.38 -1.71
CA ILE A 87 -9.24 19.48 -0.80
C ILE A 87 -10.58 20.10 -1.23
N ALA A 88 -10.80 20.29 -2.53
CA ALA A 88 -12.04 20.85 -3.06
C ALA A 88 -13.25 19.91 -2.86
N VAL A 89 -13.05 18.59 -2.91
CA VAL A 89 -14.09 17.60 -2.57
C VAL A 89 -14.38 17.63 -1.07
N ALA A 90 -13.35 17.51 -0.23
CA ALA A 90 -13.51 17.48 1.22
C ALA A 90 -14.18 18.75 1.79
N THR A 91 -13.90 19.91 1.19
CA THR A 91 -14.55 21.18 1.60
C THR A 91 -16.03 21.23 1.21
N ARG A 92 -16.42 20.69 0.05
CA ARG A 92 -17.82 20.60 -0.37
C ARG A 92 -18.62 19.65 0.51
N GLU A 93 -18.10 18.45 0.74
CA GLU A 93 -18.75 17.45 1.62
C GLU A 93 -18.88 17.98 3.05
N GLY A 94 -17.85 18.67 3.55
CA GLY A 94 -17.90 19.32 4.86
C GLY A 94 -18.98 20.41 4.96
N ALA A 95 -19.16 21.20 3.89
CA ALA A 95 -20.20 22.21 3.83
C ALA A 95 -21.61 21.59 3.78
N GLU A 96 -21.81 20.52 3.00
CA GLU A 96 -23.08 19.78 2.93
C GLU A 96 -23.45 19.16 4.29
N LEU A 97 -22.50 18.52 4.97
CA LEU A 97 -22.70 17.98 6.32
C LEU A 97 -23.03 19.05 7.35
N ALA A 98 -22.43 20.24 7.26
CA ALA A 98 -22.73 21.35 8.15
C ALA A 98 -24.16 21.88 7.92
N LEU A 99 -24.59 22.00 6.66
CA LEU A 99 -25.96 22.39 6.31
C LEU A 99 -27.00 21.36 6.77
N ASP A 100 -26.71 20.07 6.64
CA ASP A 100 -27.59 18.99 7.09
C ASP A 100 -27.73 18.94 8.61
N ARG A 101 -26.69 19.31 9.37
CA ARG A 101 -26.78 19.46 10.83
C ARG A 101 -27.69 20.62 11.21
N VAL A 102 -27.50 21.79 10.58
CA VAL A 102 -28.35 22.98 10.82
C VAL A 102 -29.83 22.69 10.50
N ARG A 103 -30.12 21.89 9.47
CA ARG A 103 -31.48 21.49 9.11
C ARG A 103 -32.12 20.48 10.07
N LYS A 104 -31.33 19.67 10.78
CA LYS A 104 -31.83 18.69 11.75
C LYS A 104 -32.08 19.30 13.13
N ASP A 105 -31.41 20.41 13.44
CA ASP A 105 -31.53 21.12 14.71
C ASP A 105 -32.58 22.26 14.68
N ALA A 106 -33.30 22.44 13.55
CA ALA A 106 -34.36 23.42 13.34
C ALA A 106 -35.74 22.75 13.27
#